data_AF-R5AFY1-F1
#
_entry.id   AF-R5AFY1-F1
#
_cell.length_a   1.000
_cell.length_b   1.000
_cell.length_c   1.000
_cell.angle_alpha   90.00
_cell.angle_beta   90.00
_cell.angle_gamma   90.00
#
_symmetry.space_group_name_H-M   'P 1'
#
loop_
_entity.id
_entity.type
_entity.pdbx_description
1 polymer ?
#
loop_
_entity_poly.entity_id
_entity_poly.type
_entity_poly.pdbx_seq_one_letter_code
_entity_poly.pdbx_strand_id
1 'polypeptide(L)'
;MEEQRQRPYTEFAEPVRKVFRSDWMVLAAALFGAGFIILIVSYLGTLIGLPGLVSQIVSYALLLLFGLLIYKKALVRFSYRLTERMFVVTHVVGKKERAEAQTHLTAITKIRPYSALGQDEGGKRMRLYLGKKEDSTAISYRVGGQERTMLVSISDAMKERLLAQWKSARRS
;
A
#
# COMPACT_ATOMS: atom_id res chain seq x y z
N MET A 1 -16.50 -14.64 35.25
CA MET A 1 -15.37 -14.75 34.30
C MET A 1 -15.97 -15.00 32.93
N GLU A 2 -16.41 -13.93 32.25
CA GLU A 2 -17.06 -14.03 30.95
C GLU A 2 -16.32 -13.12 29.95
N GLU A 3 -15.83 -13.77 28.90
CA GLU A 3 -15.50 -13.26 27.57
C GLU A 3 -15.08 -11.79 27.46
N GLN A 4 -13.78 -11.52 27.65
CA GLN A 4 -13.12 -10.53 26.79
C GLN A 4 -13.15 -11.07 25.35
N ARG A 5 -14.28 -10.90 24.65
CA ARG A 5 -14.33 -10.99 23.19
C ARG A 5 -13.27 -10.04 22.65
N GLN A 6 -12.12 -10.58 22.24
CA GLN A 6 -11.04 -9.79 21.69
C GLN A 6 -11.55 -9.16 20.40
N ARG A 7 -11.96 -7.88 20.50
CA ARG A 7 -12.43 -7.14 19.33
C ARG A 7 -11.38 -7.25 18.22
N PRO A 8 -11.78 -7.57 16.98
CA PRO A 8 -10.84 -7.68 15.86
C PRO A 8 -10.01 -6.40 15.78
N TYR A 9 -8.70 -6.54 15.96
CA TYR A 9 -7.80 -5.40 15.98
C TYR A 9 -7.52 -5.00 14.53
N THR A 10 -8.03 -3.84 14.16
CA THR A 10 -7.89 -3.29 12.82
C THR A 10 -6.92 -2.14 12.87
N GLU A 11 -5.84 -2.22 12.09
CA GLU A 11 -4.94 -1.11 11.86
C GLU A 11 -5.04 -0.68 10.39
N PHE A 12 -5.05 0.62 10.17
CA PHE A 12 -4.95 1.18 8.83
C PHE A 12 -3.51 1.62 8.62
N ALA A 13 -2.79 0.96 7.73
CA ALA A 13 -1.59 1.56 7.19
C ALA A 13 -2.01 2.52 6.08
N GLU A 14 -2.16 3.76 6.50
CA GLU A 14 -2.25 4.85 5.56
C GLU A 14 -0.87 5.07 4.95
N PRO A 15 -0.79 5.44 3.65
CA PRO A 15 0.47 5.90 3.09
C PRO A 15 0.95 7.05 3.96
N VAL A 16 2.25 7.11 4.24
CA VAL A 16 2.84 8.27 4.94
C VAL A 16 2.52 9.51 4.09
N ARG A 17 1.43 10.20 4.43
CA ARG A 17 0.90 11.41 3.78
C ARG A 17 1.84 12.56 4.14
N LYS A 18 3.09 12.49 3.69
CA LYS A 18 4.11 13.52 3.94
C LYS A 18 3.74 14.88 3.32
N VAL A 19 2.87 14.88 2.29
CA VAL A 19 2.54 16.09 1.52
C VAL A 19 1.04 16.39 1.49
N PHE A 20 0.15 15.39 1.61
CA PHE A 20 -1.29 15.55 1.38
C PHE A 20 -2.11 15.02 2.54
N ARG A 21 -2.25 15.82 3.59
CA ARG A 21 -2.95 15.46 4.83
C ARG A 21 -4.49 15.47 4.66
N SER A 22 -5.00 16.23 3.70
CA SER A 22 -6.43 16.38 3.40
C SER A 22 -6.73 16.06 1.94
N ASP A 23 -7.89 15.43 1.66
CA ASP A 23 -8.36 15.15 0.31
C ASP A 23 -8.53 16.46 -0.52
N TRP A 24 -8.77 17.60 0.16
CA TRP A 24 -8.75 18.95 -0.42
C TRP A 24 -7.38 19.39 -0.92
N MET A 25 -6.29 19.01 -0.25
CA MET A 25 -4.94 19.35 -0.71
C MET A 25 -4.57 18.56 -1.97
N VAL A 26 -5.07 17.33 -2.11
CA VAL A 26 -4.87 16.52 -3.33
C VAL A 26 -5.54 17.20 -4.52
N LEU A 27 -6.78 17.68 -4.32
CA LEU A 27 -7.51 18.47 -5.30
C LEU A 27 -6.80 19.79 -5.65
N ALA A 28 -6.32 20.52 -4.64
CA ALA A 28 -5.57 21.76 -4.86
C ALA A 28 -4.27 21.50 -5.65
N ALA A 29 -3.48 20.48 -5.30
CA ALA A 29 -2.27 20.15 -6.04
C ALA A 29 -2.56 19.61 -7.46
N ALA A 30 -3.69 18.93 -7.66
CA ALA A 30 -4.13 18.54 -8.99
C ALA A 30 -4.43 19.78 -9.85
N LEU A 31 -5.15 20.76 -9.30
CA LEU A 31 -5.46 22.02 -10.00
C LEU A 31 -4.21 22.85 -10.30
N PHE A 32 -3.34 23.04 -9.30
CA PHE A 32 -2.08 23.76 -9.48
C PHE A 32 -1.15 23.04 -10.47
N GLY A 33 -1.01 21.73 -10.37
CA GLY A 33 -0.22 20.94 -11.30
C GLY A 33 -0.77 20.99 -12.73
N ALA A 34 -2.08 20.95 -12.90
CA ALA A 34 -2.71 21.09 -14.21
C ALA A 34 -2.44 22.46 -14.85
N GLY A 35 -2.62 23.55 -14.08
CA GLY A 35 -2.30 24.91 -14.54
C GLY A 35 -0.82 25.06 -14.89
N PHE A 36 0.07 24.48 -14.09
CA PHE A 36 1.51 24.52 -14.33
C PHE A 36 1.94 23.74 -15.59
N ILE A 37 1.33 22.58 -15.85
CA ILE A 37 1.57 21.80 -17.08
C ILE A 37 1.13 22.60 -18.30
N ILE A 38 -0.05 23.21 -18.27
CA ILE A 38 -0.57 24.03 -19.38
C ILE A 38 0.37 25.22 -19.64
N LEU A 39 0.85 25.89 -18.59
CA LEU A 39 1.82 26.99 -18.71
C LEU A 39 3.14 26.54 -19.32
N ILE A 40 3.72 25.42 -18.87
CA ILE A 40 4.97 24.90 -19.42
C ILE A 40 4.81 24.54 -20.90
N VAL A 41 3.74 23.83 -21.26
CA VAL A 41 3.54 23.39 -22.64
C VAL A 41 3.25 24.59 -23.54
N SER A 42 2.52 25.59 -23.05
CA SER A 42 2.31 26.85 -23.78
C SER A 42 3.63 27.60 -23.99
N TYR A 43 4.47 27.69 -22.95
CA TYR A 43 5.78 28.36 -23.03
C TYR A 43 6.75 27.64 -23.99
N LEU A 44 6.86 26.31 -23.90
CA LEU A 44 7.64 25.52 -24.85
C LEU A 44 7.09 25.62 -26.26
N GLY A 45 5.77 25.66 -26.42
CA GLY A 45 5.10 25.84 -27.71
C GLY A 45 5.50 27.14 -28.39
N THR A 46 5.53 28.24 -27.63
CA THR A 46 6.00 29.55 -28.14
C THR A 46 7.50 29.59 -28.42
N LEU A 47 8.32 28.82 -27.69
CA LEU A 47 9.77 28.85 -27.81
C LEU A 47 10.29 27.98 -28.98
N ILE A 48 9.63 26.84 -29.23
CA ILE A 48 10.03 25.84 -30.23
C ILE A 48 9.19 25.96 -31.51
N GLY A 49 8.13 26.78 -31.52
CA GLY A 49 7.24 26.94 -32.67
C GLY A 49 6.43 25.67 -32.96
N LEU A 50 6.07 24.93 -31.91
CA LEU A 50 5.32 23.67 -32.06
C LEU A 50 3.93 23.92 -32.64
N PRO A 51 3.45 23.09 -33.59
CA PRO A 51 2.08 23.17 -34.08
C PRO A 51 1.09 23.03 -32.92
N GLY A 52 0.04 23.85 -32.91
CA GLY A 52 -0.93 23.91 -31.80
C GLY A 52 -1.60 22.55 -31.47
N LEU A 53 -1.75 21.67 -32.45
CA LEU A 53 -2.25 20.31 -32.25
C LEU A 53 -1.28 19.44 -31.42
N VAL A 54 0.03 19.57 -31.66
CA VAL A 54 1.04 18.78 -30.95
C VAL A 54 1.14 19.25 -29.50
N SER A 55 1.09 20.56 -29.25
CA SER A 55 1.12 21.09 -27.87
C SER A 55 -0.11 20.67 -27.07
N GLN A 56 -1.30 20.64 -27.69
CA GLN A 56 -2.52 20.12 -27.04
C GLN A 56 -2.41 18.64 -26.69
N ILE A 57 -1.97 17.79 -27.62
CA ILE A 57 -1.81 16.35 -27.38
C ILE A 57 -0.82 16.09 -26.25
N VAL A 58 0.33 16.79 -26.25
CA VAL A 58 1.36 16.67 -25.20
C VAL A 58 0.81 17.12 -23.85
N SER A 59 0.03 18.22 -23.81
CA SER A 59 -0.61 18.70 -22.59
C SER A 59 -1.56 17.67 -21.99
N TYR A 60 -2.43 17.09 -22.82
CA TYR A 60 -3.39 16.07 -22.37
C TYR A 60 -2.68 14.81 -21.90
N ALA A 61 -1.63 14.37 -22.60
CA ALA A 61 -0.83 13.22 -22.18
C ALA A 61 -0.15 13.45 -20.81
N LEU A 62 0.43 14.63 -20.59
CA LEU A 62 1.04 15.00 -19.31
C LEU A 62 0.02 15.10 -18.19
N LEU A 63 -1.16 15.67 -18.45
CA LEU A 63 -2.26 15.73 -17.48
C LEU A 63 -2.74 14.34 -17.08
N LEU A 64 -2.89 13.43 -18.05
CA LEU A 64 -3.26 12.03 -17.81
C LEU A 64 -2.22 11.33 -16.94
N LEU A 65 -0.93 11.50 -17.27
CA LEU A 65 0.17 10.92 -16.51
C LEU A 65 0.22 11.47 -15.08
N PHE A 66 0.06 12.78 -14.93
CA PHE A 66 0.05 13.46 -13.63
C PHE A 66 -1.14 13.04 -12.77
N GLY A 67 -2.34 12.96 -13.35
CA GLY A 67 -3.53 12.43 -12.70
C GLY A 67 -3.34 10.99 -12.23
N LEU A 68 -2.74 10.13 -13.06
CA LEU A 68 -2.38 8.76 -12.69
C LEU A 68 -1.38 8.69 -11.54
N LEU A 69 -0.37 9.57 -11.52
CA LEU A 69 0.62 9.63 -10.45
C LEU A 69 0.00 10.10 -9.12
N ILE A 70 -0.86 11.12 -9.15
CA ILE A 70 -1.60 11.57 -7.97
C ILE A 70 -2.52 10.45 -7.47
N TYR A 71 -3.27 9.82 -8.38
CA TYR A 71 -4.16 8.70 -8.04
C TYR A 71 -3.40 7.58 -7.31
N LYS A 72 -2.27 7.14 -7.89
CA LYS A 72 -1.46 6.06 -7.32
C LYS A 72 -0.84 6.42 -5.97
N LYS A 73 -0.47 7.69 -5.75
CA LYS A 73 0.18 8.13 -4.50
C LYS A 73 -0.80 8.53 -3.39
N ALA A 74 -1.96 9.07 -3.72
CA ALA A 74 -2.87 9.66 -2.74
C ALA A 74 -4.04 8.76 -2.33
N LEU A 75 -4.49 7.85 -3.20
CA LEU A 75 -5.70 7.05 -3.00
C LEU A 75 -5.44 5.60 -2.60
N VAL A 76 -4.21 5.11 -2.72
CA VAL A 76 -3.84 3.75 -2.34
C VAL A 76 -3.60 3.66 -0.83
N ARG A 77 -4.45 2.92 -0.12
CA ARG A 77 -4.33 2.61 1.32
C ARG A 77 -4.32 1.10 1.50
N PHE A 78 -3.64 0.61 2.53
CA PHE A 78 -3.77 -0.80 2.95
C PHE A 78 -4.37 -0.84 4.36
N SER A 79 -5.44 -1.61 4.51
CA SER A 79 -6.01 -1.94 5.81
C SER A 79 -5.52 -3.32 6.22
N TYR A 80 -4.95 -3.43 7.41
CA TYR A 80 -4.54 -4.69 8.01
C TYR A 80 -5.53 -5.02 9.13
N ARG A 81 -6.26 -6.11 8.97
CA ARG A 81 -7.19 -6.62 9.97
C ARG A 81 -6.62 -7.89 10.58
N LEU A 82 -6.43 -7.86 11.88
CA LEU A 82 -6.05 -9.02 12.67
C LEU A 82 -7.28 -9.52 13.43
N THR A 83 -7.76 -10.69 13.04
CA THR A 83 -8.85 -11.42 13.71
C THR A 83 -8.25 -12.60 14.48
N GLU A 84 -8.99 -13.21 15.41
CA GLU A 84 -8.53 -14.31 16.28
C GLU A 84 -7.83 -15.47 15.55
N ARG A 85 -8.21 -15.73 14.29
CA ARG A 85 -7.69 -16.86 13.49
C ARG A 85 -7.04 -16.45 12.17
N MET A 86 -7.24 -15.20 11.74
CA MET A 86 -6.89 -14.76 10.39
C MET A 86 -6.24 -13.38 10.39
N PHE A 87 -5.21 -13.25 9.57
CA PHE A 87 -4.62 -11.97 9.18
C PHE A 87 -5.09 -11.63 7.76
N VAL A 88 -5.83 -10.52 7.65
CA VAL A 88 -6.43 -10.05 6.40
C VAL A 88 -5.77 -8.74 5.98
N VAL A 89 -5.32 -8.68 4.74
CA VAL A 89 -4.80 -7.48 4.11
C VAL A 89 -5.77 -7.05 3.02
N THR A 90 -6.36 -5.88 3.21
CA THR A 90 -7.28 -5.26 2.26
C THR A 90 -6.60 -4.08 1.60
N HIS A 91 -6.52 -4.11 0.27
CA HIS A 91 -6.14 -2.97 -0.53
C HIS A 91 -7.37 -2.08 -0.72
N VAL A 92 -7.28 -0.84 -0.23
CA VAL A 92 -8.36 0.14 -0.27
C VAL A 92 -7.96 1.23 -1.25
N VAL A 93 -8.76 1.41 -2.30
CA VAL A 93 -8.58 2.46 -3.30
C VAL A 93 -9.83 3.32 -3.34
N GLY A 94 -9.77 4.50 -2.71
CA GLY A 94 -10.94 5.36 -2.56
C GLY A 94 -12.06 4.65 -1.76
N LYS A 95 -13.21 4.41 -2.40
CA LYS A 95 -14.35 3.66 -1.82
C LYS A 95 -14.35 2.16 -2.14
N LYS A 96 -13.41 1.67 -2.96
CA LYS A 96 -13.32 0.25 -3.31
C LYS A 96 -12.37 -0.45 -2.36
N GLU A 97 -12.88 -1.44 -1.65
CA GLU A 97 -12.11 -2.36 -0.83
C GLU A 97 -11.91 -3.67 -1.60
N ARG A 98 -10.66 -4.09 -1.78
CA ARG A 98 -10.32 -5.38 -2.39
C ARG A 98 -9.43 -6.16 -1.42
N ALA A 99 -9.93 -7.29 -0.91
CA ALA A 99 -9.10 -8.19 -0.12
C ALA A 99 -7.99 -8.77 -1.02
N GLU A 100 -6.73 -8.45 -0.72
CA GLU A 100 -5.60 -8.96 -1.51
C GLU A 100 -4.98 -10.21 -0.90
N ALA A 101 -4.90 -10.30 0.43
CA ALA A 101 -4.43 -11.50 1.10
C ALA A 101 -5.26 -11.81 2.34
N GLN A 102 -5.56 -13.09 2.51
CA GLN A 102 -6.12 -13.64 3.74
C GLN A 102 -5.28 -14.87 4.10
N THR A 103 -4.68 -14.84 5.28
CA THR A 103 -3.82 -15.92 5.75
C THR A 103 -4.23 -16.31 7.15
N HIS A 104 -4.42 -17.62 7.35
CA HIS A 104 -4.69 -18.17 8.67
C HIS A 104 -3.43 -18.10 9.55
N LEU A 105 -3.57 -17.77 10.83
CA LEU A 105 -2.42 -17.61 11.74
C LEU A 105 -1.58 -18.89 11.84
N THR A 106 -2.21 -20.06 11.81
CA THR A 106 -1.52 -21.37 11.83
C THR A 106 -0.73 -21.67 10.55
N ALA A 107 -1.09 -21.05 9.43
CA ALA A 107 -0.39 -21.22 8.16
C ALA A 107 0.90 -20.38 8.08
N ILE A 108 1.11 -19.46 9.03
CA ILE A 108 2.29 -18.60 9.09
C ILE A 108 3.48 -19.41 9.59
N THR A 109 4.51 -19.53 8.75
CA THR A 109 5.75 -20.23 9.07
C THR A 109 6.75 -19.32 9.78
N LYS A 110 6.92 -18.07 9.29
CA LYS A 110 7.91 -17.11 9.81
C LYS A 110 7.39 -15.67 9.72
N ILE A 111 7.71 -14.86 10.73
CA ILE A 111 7.49 -13.41 10.75
C ILE A 111 8.84 -12.74 11.06
N ARG A 112 9.31 -11.83 10.21
CA ARG A 112 10.62 -11.16 10.37
C ARG A 112 10.68 -9.84 9.61
N PRO A 113 11.58 -8.91 9.96
CA PRO A 113 11.83 -7.73 9.14
C PRO A 113 12.37 -8.12 7.76
N TYR A 114 12.08 -7.31 6.74
CA TYR A 114 12.55 -7.54 5.38
C TYR A 114 14.09 -7.63 5.29
N SER A 115 14.81 -6.87 6.13
CA SER A 115 16.27 -6.92 6.22
C SER A 115 16.83 -8.30 6.61
N ALA A 116 16.04 -9.13 7.28
CA ALA A 116 16.41 -10.49 7.68
C ALA A 116 15.89 -11.58 6.71
N LEU A 117 15.33 -11.19 5.56
CA LEU A 117 14.91 -12.11 4.51
C LEU A 117 16.14 -12.52 3.69
N GLY A 118 16.53 -13.80 3.71
CA GLY A 118 17.56 -14.32 2.82
C GLY A 118 17.14 -14.15 1.36
N GLN A 119 18.09 -13.85 0.46
CA GLN A 119 17.80 -13.73 -0.97
C GLN A 119 17.10 -15.00 -1.52
N ASP A 120 17.47 -16.17 -0.99
CA ASP A 120 17.05 -17.50 -1.43
C ASP A 120 15.81 -18.09 -0.76
N GLU A 121 15.16 -17.40 0.18
CA GLU A 121 13.88 -17.87 0.69
C GLU A 121 12.78 -17.54 -0.34
N GLY A 122 12.64 -18.54 -1.21
CA GLY A 122 11.91 -18.57 -2.46
C GLY A 122 10.46 -19.01 -2.26
N GLY A 123 9.58 -18.07 -2.53
CA GLY A 123 8.14 -18.26 -2.65
C GLY A 123 7.57 -17.10 -3.45
N LYS A 124 6.31 -17.20 -3.88
CA LYS A 124 5.66 -16.08 -4.58
C LYS A 124 5.54 -14.89 -3.61
N ARG A 125 6.25 -13.80 -3.90
CA ARG A 125 6.29 -12.61 -3.05
C ARG A 125 5.16 -11.65 -3.43
N MET A 126 4.28 -11.34 -2.48
CA MET A 126 3.25 -10.32 -2.62
C MET A 126 3.70 -9.03 -1.94
N ARG A 127 3.67 -7.93 -2.70
CA ARG A 127 4.05 -6.60 -2.24
C ARG A 127 2.80 -5.88 -1.73
N LEU A 128 2.59 -5.89 -0.42
CA LEU A 128 1.43 -5.31 0.26
C LEU A 128 1.89 -4.27 1.30
N TYR A 129 2.86 -3.43 0.94
CA TYR A 129 3.46 -2.43 1.83
C TYR A 129 3.35 -1.04 1.21
N LEU A 130 3.31 -0.03 2.07
CA LEU A 130 3.45 1.38 1.68
C LEU A 130 4.76 1.93 2.23
N GLY A 131 5.46 2.73 1.42
CA GLY A 131 6.74 3.32 1.79
C GLY A 131 7.96 2.51 1.30
N LYS A 132 9.05 2.54 2.06
CA LYS A 132 10.28 1.83 1.71
C LYS A 132 10.14 0.35 1.99
N LYS A 133 10.72 -0.49 1.12
CA LYS A 133 10.72 -1.94 1.26
C LYS A 133 11.47 -2.40 2.52
N GLU A 134 12.50 -1.66 2.91
CA GLU A 134 13.36 -1.93 4.08
C GLU A 134 12.58 -1.92 5.39
N ASP A 135 11.59 -1.04 5.50
CA ASP A 135 10.74 -0.87 6.69
C ASP A 135 9.60 -1.91 6.75
N SER A 136 9.49 -2.79 5.74
CA SER A 136 8.41 -3.77 5.68
C SER A 136 8.71 -5.01 6.53
N THR A 137 7.65 -5.57 7.11
CA THR A 137 7.66 -6.87 7.78
C THR A 137 7.30 -7.95 6.77
N ALA A 138 8.13 -8.98 6.68
CA ALA A 138 7.89 -10.16 5.88
C ALA A 138 7.18 -11.23 6.70
N ILE A 139 6.02 -11.65 6.23
CA ILE A 139 5.24 -12.77 6.77
C ILE A 139 5.27 -13.89 5.73
N SER A 140 6.00 -14.97 6.03
CA SER A 140 6.00 -16.19 5.23
C SER A 140 4.89 -17.11 5.72
N TYR A 141 4.14 -17.68 4.79
CA TYR A 141 3.03 -18.56 5.06
C TYR A 141 2.91 -19.63 3.98
N ARG A 142 2.35 -20.79 4.32
CA ARG A 142 2.15 -21.91 3.40
C ARG A 142 0.68 -22.13 3.12
N VAL A 143 0.28 -22.08 1.85
CA VAL A 143 -1.10 -22.37 1.40
C VAL A 143 -1.03 -23.35 0.24
N GLY A 144 -1.73 -24.47 0.36
CA GLY A 144 -1.75 -25.51 -0.68
C GLY A 144 -0.34 -26.05 -1.01
N GLY A 145 0.50 -26.23 0.01
CA GLY A 145 1.88 -26.74 -0.15
C GLY A 145 2.90 -25.72 -0.67
N GLN A 146 2.47 -24.56 -1.17
CA GLN A 146 3.37 -23.52 -1.67
C GLN A 146 3.72 -22.51 -0.58
N GLU A 147 5.00 -22.18 -0.46
CA GLU A 147 5.46 -21.07 0.37
C GLU A 147 5.23 -19.74 -0.35
N ARG A 148 4.60 -18.80 0.37
CA ARG A 148 4.33 -17.44 -0.09
C ARG A 148 4.80 -16.48 0.98
N THR A 149 5.25 -15.31 0.55
CA THR A 149 5.69 -14.26 1.46
C THR A 149 4.92 -13.00 1.15
N MET A 150 4.21 -12.46 2.14
CA MET A 150 3.64 -11.12 2.05
C MET A 150 4.57 -10.13 2.75
N LEU A 151 4.81 -8.99 2.09
CA LEU A 151 5.52 -7.86 2.68
C LEU A 151 4.48 -6.83 3.09
N VAL A 152 4.41 -6.51 4.39
CA VAL A 152 3.42 -5.58 4.96
C VAL A 152 4.10 -4.47 5.77
N SER A 153 3.51 -3.28 5.75
CA SER A 153 3.99 -2.11 6.50
C SER A 153 3.14 -1.89 7.77
N ILE A 154 3.16 -2.85 8.70
CA ILE A 154 2.42 -2.80 9.96
C ILE A 154 3.20 -2.01 11.03
N SER A 155 2.50 -1.33 11.96
CA SER A 155 3.15 -0.72 13.13
C SER A 155 3.80 -1.76 14.04
N ASP A 156 4.73 -1.32 14.90
CA ASP A 156 5.32 -2.17 15.93
C ASP A 156 4.26 -2.74 16.89
N ALA A 157 3.22 -1.98 17.23
CA ALA A 157 2.13 -2.44 18.07
C ALA A 157 1.32 -3.58 17.43
N MET A 158 1.02 -3.49 16.13
CA MET A 158 0.36 -4.59 15.41
C MET A 158 1.29 -5.78 15.20
N LYS A 159 2.59 -5.54 14.99
CA LYS A 159 3.59 -6.61 14.89
C LYS A 159 3.70 -7.41 16.18
N GLU A 160 3.73 -6.75 17.34
CA GLU A 160 3.73 -7.41 18.64
C GLU A 160 2.47 -8.25 18.87
N ARG A 161 1.28 -7.69 18.55
CA ARG A 161 0.01 -8.42 18.65
C ARG A 161 -0.04 -9.63 17.72
N LEU A 162 0.41 -9.48 16.48
CA LEU A 162 0.51 -10.56 15.50
C LEU A 162 1.45 -11.67 16.00
N LEU A 163 2.61 -11.30 16.53
CA LEU A 163 3.57 -12.25 17.10
C LEU A 163 2.99 -12.98 18.32
N ALA A 164 2.28 -12.28 19.20
CA ALA A 164 1.63 -12.86 20.37
C ALA A 164 0.53 -13.86 19.98
N GLN A 165 -0.36 -13.47 19.06
CA GLN A 165 -1.43 -14.33 18.57
C GLN A 165 -0.90 -15.52 17.77
N TRP A 166 0.13 -15.32 16.94
CA TRP A 166 0.78 -16.42 16.22
C TRP A 166 1.41 -17.45 17.16
N LYS A 167 2.12 -16.99 18.21
CA LYS A 167 2.69 -17.88 19.24
C LYS A 167 1.61 -18.65 19.99
N SER A 168 0.49 -17.99 20.30
CA SER A 168 -0.65 -18.64 20.96
C SER A 168 -1.30 -19.70 20.05
N ALA A 169 -1.57 -19.36 18.79
CA ALA A 169 -2.19 -20.25 17.82
C ALA A 169 -1.33 -21.46 17.43
N ARG A 170 -0.01 -21.43 17.66
CA ARG A 170 0.92 -22.54 17.43
C ARG A 170 1.10 -23.46 18.64
N ARG A 171 0.73 -22.97 19.84
CA ARG A 171 0.77 -23.75 21.09
C ARG A 171 -0.58 -24.41 21.42
N SER A 172 -1.66 -23.93 20.81
CA SER A 172 -2.97 -24.58 20.76
C SER A 172 -3.00 -25.70 19.74
#